data_AF-A0A2W1B0F1-F1
#
_entry.id   AF-A0A2W1B0F1-F1
#
_cell.length_a   1.000
_cell.length_b   1.000
_cell.length_c   1.000
_cell.angle_alpha   90.00
_cell.angle_beta   90.00
_cell.angle_gamma   90.00
#
_symmetry.space_group_name_H-M   'P 1'
#
loop_
_entity.id
_entity.type
_entity.pdbx_description
1 polymer ?
#
loop_
_entity_poly.entity_id
_entity_poly.type
_entity_poly.pdbx_seq_one_letter_code
_entity_poly.pdbx_strand_id
1 'polypeptide(L)'
;MEAVTQLLRNGVTAADILEESVFWLLDNYQSFTFFQERDLVWTLQTRLTSALKEHRLHYRVFSEHPMLPGQRRSISADLAIVDFHDQVQVAAEFKYEPAHARSDILPQKFPVVQWSDVGKDVRRIRDYVKNGIAATAYAIFIDEAGHFQNHEPPKGSQWIAWHKDVRVLWTEVHAS
;
A
#
# COMPACT_ATOMS: atom_id res chain seq x y z
N MET A 1 14.29 9.63 22.50
CA MET A 1 14.44 11.05 22.07
C MET A 1 15.55 11.24 21.04
N GLU A 2 16.64 10.47 21.06
CA GLU A 2 17.75 10.61 20.08
C GLU A 2 17.38 10.19 18.64
N ALA A 3 16.53 9.18 18.48
CA ALA A 3 16.02 8.76 17.16
C ALA A 3 15.14 9.83 16.47
N VAL A 4 14.44 10.65 17.26
CA VAL A 4 13.58 11.74 16.74
C VAL A 4 14.44 12.90 16.23
N THR A 5 15.61 13.12 16.82
CA THR A 5 16.56 14.15 16.39
C THR A 5 17.36 13.72 15.15
N GLN A 6 17.51 12.42 14.91
CA GLN A 6 18.17 11.89 13.70
C GLN A 6 17.28 12.03 12.45
N LEU A 7 15.96 11.83 12.60
CA LEU A 7 14.95 12.06 11.56
C LEU A 7 14.86 13.54 11.09
N LEU A 8 15.22 14.49 11.96
CA LEU A 8 15.21 15.92 11.60
C LEU A 8 16.42 16.35 10.73
N ARG A 9 17.38 15.45 10.44
CA ARG A 9 18.54 15.75 9.58
C ARG A 9 18.38 15.34 8.12
N ASN A 10 17.46 14.41 7.83
CA ASN A 10 17.08 13.99 6.49
C ASN A 10 15.57 14.18 6.41
N GLY A 11 15.10 15.24 5.75
CA GLY A 11 13.67 15.62 5.80
C GLY A 11 12.70 14.48 5.45
N VAL A 12 11.48 14.55 5.98
CA VAL A 12 10.39 13.59 5.75
C VAL A 12 10.17 13.39 4.24
N THR A 13 10.25 12.15 3.79
CA THR A 13 10.13 11.75 2.38
C THR A 13 8.70 11.34 2.02
N ALA A 14 8.42 11.18 0.72
CA ALA A 14 7.13 10.62 0.28
C ALA A 14 6.89 9.19 0.78
N ALA A 15 7.96 8.39 0.93
CA ALA A 15 7.89 7.04 1.48
C ALA A 15 7.47 7.07 2.95
N ASP A 16 8.10 7.92 3.76
CA ASP A 16 7.74 8.10 5.18
C ASP A 16 6.25 8.45 5.34
N ILE A 17 5.73 9.33 4.48
CA ILE A 17 4.31 9.73 4.52
C ILE A 17 3.37 8.58 4.15
N LEU A 18 3.75 7.72 3.20
CA LEU A 18 2.97 6.53 2.89
C LEU A 18 2.95 5.56 4.07
N GLU A 19 4.12 5.24 4.62
CA GLU A 19 4.25 4.32 5.74
C GLU A 19 3.47 4.82 6.96
N GLU A 20 3.62 6.10 7.32
CA GLU A 20 2.86 6.73 8.39
C GLU A 20 1.35 6.62 8.13
N SER A 21 0.91 6.86 6.89
CA SER A 21 -0.51 6.78 6.54
C SER A 21 -1.06 5.37 6.63
N VAL A 22 -0.27 4.35 6.26
CA VAL A 22 -0.65 2.94 6.39
C VAL A 22 -0.68 2.54 7.86
N PHE A 23 0.33 2.89 8.66
CA PHE A 23 0.34 2.61 10.09
C PHE A 23 -0.81 3.32 10.82
N TRP A 24 -1.11 4.58 10.45
CA TRP A 24 -2.30 5.26 10.94
C TRP A 24 -3.59 4.51 10.62
N LEU A 25 -3.75 3.99 9.39
CA LEU A 25 -4.92 3.21 9.01
C LEU A 25 -5.02 1.95 9.87
N LEU A 26 -3.89 1.26 10.08
CA LEU A 26 -3.85 0.02 10.86
C LEU A 26 -4.14 0.26 12.35
N ASP A 27 -3.64 1.34 12.93
CA ASP A 27 -3.91 1.74 14.32
C ASP A 27 -5.38 2.16 14.53
N ASN A 28 -6.02 2.65 13.47
CA ASN A 28 -7.42 3.09 13.49
C ASN A 28 -8.35 2.10 12.79
N TYR A 29 -7.89 0.88 12.50
CA TYR A 29 -8.55 -0.06 11.60
C TYR A 29 -10.01 -0.35 12.00
N GLN A 30 -10.25 -0.51 13.31
CA GLN A 30 -11.57 -0.79 13.87
C GLN A 30 -12.58 0.36 13.72
N SER A 31 -12.12 1.56 13.37
CA SER A 31 -12.98 2.72 13.11
C SER A 31 -13.57 2.72 11.71
N PHE A 32 -13.13 1.80 10.84
CA PHE A 32 -13.54 1.69 9.46
C PHE A 32 -14.25 0.36 9.20
N THR A 33 -15.06 0.35 8.14
CA THR A 33 -15.63 -0.88 7.60
C THR A 33 -15.31 -0.91 6.12
N PHE A 34 -14.43 -1.83 5.72
CA PHE A 34 -14.05 -2.03 4.33
C PHE A 34 -14.86 -3.19 3.77
N PHE A 35 -15.43 -3.05 2.58
CA PHE A 35 -16.09 -4.16 1.87
C PHE A 35 -15.26 -4.61 0.67
N GLN A 36 -14.40 -3.74 0.17
CA GLN A 36 -13.56 -3.94 -1.00
C GLN A 36 -12.26 -3.13 -0.86
N GLU A 37 -11.26 -3.54 -1.63
CA GLU A 37 -9.95 -2.87 -1.71
C GLU A 37 -10.04 -1.36 -2.00
N ARG A 38 -10.99 -0.93 -2.85
CA ARG A 38 -11.18 0.49 -3.17
C ARG A 38 -11.53 1.35 -1.95
N ASP A 39 -12.24 0.80 -0.97
CA ASP A 39 -12.62 1.55 0.24
C ASP A 39 -11.37 1.87 1.07
N LEU A 40 -10.44 0.90 1.13
CA LEU A 40 -9.14 1.03 1.78
C LEU A 40 -8.25 2.03 1.04
N VAL A 41 -8.14 1.90 -0.27
CA VAL A 41 -7.36 2.80 -1.14
C VAL A 41 -7.85 4.25 -0.99
N TRP A 42 -9.17 4.48 -1.01
CA TRP A 42 -9.74 5.82 -0.82
C TRP A 42 -9.43 6.41 0.56
N THR A 43 -9.48 5.57 1.60
CA THR A 43 -9.16 5.98 2.98
C THR A 43 -7.69 6.40 3.10
N LEU A 44 -6.77 5.61 2.53
CA LEU A 44 -5.34 5.95 2.48
C LEU A 44 -5.07 7.20 1.65
N GLN A 45 -5.68 7.33 0.47
CA GLN A 45 -5.53 8.53 -0.36
C GLN A 45 -5.91 9.81 0.39
N THR A 46 -7.00 9.74 1.17
CA THR A 46 -7.48 10.86 1.99
C THR A 46 -6.50 11.19 3.12
N ARG A 47 -5.98 10.18 3.83
CA ARG A 47 -4.97 10.38 4.88
C ARG A 47 -3.67 10.94 4.30
N LEU A 48 -3.14 10.33 3.23
CA LEU A 48 -1.94 10.78 2.51
C LEU A 48 -2.04 12.25 2.12
N THR A 49 -3.16 12.64 1.50
CA THR A 49 -3.39 14.03 1.08
C THR A 49 -3.37 14.99 2.27
N SER A 50 -3.87 14.57 3.43
CA SER A 50 -3.87 15.35 4.66
C SER A 50 -2.46 15.44 5.27
N ALA A 51 -1.76 14.30 5.38
CA ALA A 51 -0.40 14.22 5.88
C ALA A 51 0.58 15.07 5.04
N LEU A 52 0.47 15.03 3.71
CA LEU A 52 1.30 15.89 2.84
C LEU A 52 1.09 17.38 3.12
N LYS A 53 -0.14 17.81 3.42
CA LYS A 53 -0.44 19.20 3.80
C LYS A 53 0.11 19.54 5.18
N GLU A 54 -0.06 18.65 6.15
CA GLU A 54 0.46 18.78 7.52
C GLU A 54 1.99 18.98 7.51
N HIS A 55 2.69 18.19 6.70
CA HIS A 55 4.15 18.26 6.51
C HIS A 55 4.61 19.33 5.53
N ARG A 56 3.68 20.08 4.90
CA ARG A 56 3.96 21.13 3.90
C ARG A 56 4.79 20.62 2.72
N LEU A 57 4.55 19.39 2.30
CA LEU A 57 5.23 18.76 1.17
C LEU A 57 4.47 19.04 -0.12
N HIS A 58 5.20 19.41 -1.18
CA HIS A 58 4.63 19.73 -2.49
C HIS A 58 4.46 18.50 -3.40
N TYR A 59 3.97 17.40 -2.82
CA TYR A 59 3.61 16.19 -3.56
C TYR A 59 2.11 16.17 -3.90
N ARG A 60 1.75 15.41 -4.92
CA ARG A 60 0.37 15.09 -5.30
C ARG A 60 0.14 13.59 -5.17
N VAL A 61 -1.08 13.21 -4.79
CA VAL A 61 -1.49 11.81 -4.68
C VAL A 61 -2.50 11.49 -5.78
N PHE A 62 -2.24 10.47 -6.57
CA PHE A 62 -3.11 9.98 -7.62
C PHE A 62 -3.57 8.56 -7.31
N SER A 63 -4.82 8.27 -7.64
CA SER A 63 -5.36 6.91 -7.72
C SER A 63 -5.30 6.40 -9.16
N GLU A 64 -5.05 5.11 -9.36
CA GLU A 64 -4.98 4.48 -10.69
C GLU A 64 -4.01 5.22 -11.63
N HIS A 65 -2.83 5.60 -11.12
CA HIS A 65 -1.84 6.36 -11.91
C HIS A 65 -1.13 5.45 -12.93
N PRO A 66 -1.09 5.79 -14.23
CA PRO A 66 -0.40 4.99 -15.24
C PRO A 66 1.09 4.82 -14.96
N MET A 67 1.58 3.59 -14.89
CA MET A 67 2.99 3.28 -14.58
C MET A 67 3.70 2.64 -15.78
N LEU A 68 3.10 1.62 -16.39
CA LEU A 68 3.67 0.88 -17.51
C LEU A 68 2.70 0.85 -18.69
N PRO A 69 3.20 0.83 -19.94
CA PRO A 69 2.37 0.56 -21.10
C PRO A 69 1.78 -0.86 -20.99
N GLY A 70 0.48 -0.99 -21.26
CA GLY A 70 -0.19 -2.29 -21.35
C GLY A 70 -0.85 -2.49 -22.71
N GLN A 71 -1.34 -3.70 -22.98
CA GLN A 71 -1.87 -4.08 -24.31
C GLN A 71 -3.11 -3.29 -24.75
N ARG A 72 -3.96 -2.88 -23.80
CA ARG A 72 -5.19 -2.10 -24.07
C ARG A 72 -5.28 -0.81 -23.26
N ARG A 73 -4.80 -0.86 -22.02
CA ARG A 73 -4.69 0.27 -21.11
C ARG A 73 -3.37 0.18 -20.36
N SER A 74 -2.88 1.29 -19.84
CA SER A 74 -1.70 1.29 -18.97
C SER A 74 -1.93 0.43 -17.74
N ILE A 75 -0.89 -0.29 -17.33
CA ILE A 75 -0.82 -0.89 -16.00
C ILE A 75 -0.59 0.27 -15.04
N SER A 76 -1.46 0.39 -14.04
CA SER A 76 -1.52 1.55 -13.16
C SER A 76 -1.31 1.10 -11.72
N ALA A 77 -0.68 1.95 -10.91
CA ALA A 77 -0.61 1.74 -9.47
C ALA A 77 -1.92 2.17 -8.81
N ASP A 78 -2.31 1.47 -7.74
CA ASP A 78 -3.51 1.83 -6.97
C ASP A 78 -3.37 3.23 -6.38
N LEU A 79 -2.19 3.55 -5.83
CA LEU A 79 -1.79 4.89 -5.42
C LEU A 79 -0.40 5.27 -5.94
N ALA A 80 -0.24 6.53 -6.32
CA ALA A 80 1.06 7.12 -6.64
C ALA A 80 1.22 8.48 -5.96
N ILE A 81 2.40 8.71 -5.37
CA ILE A 81 2.83 10.01 -4.86
C ILE A 81 3.83 10.59 -5.85
N VAL A 82 3.49 11.76 -6.40
CA VAL A 82 4.20 12.38 -7.52
C VAL A 82 4.68 13.76 -7.11
N ASP A 83 5.91 14.11 -7.50
CA ASP A 83 6.48 15.43 -7.23
C ASP A 83 6.02 16.52 -8.20
N PHE A 84 6.63 17.69 -8.06
CA PHE A 84 6.34 18.88 -8.86
C PHE A 84 6.94 18.81 -10.27
N HIS A 85 7.77 17.82 -10.56
CA HIS A 85 8.34 17.50 -11.87
C HIS A 85 7.65 16.31 -12.55
N ASP A 86 6.46 15.93 -12.05
CA ASP A 86 5.70 14.77 -12.51
C ASP A 86 6.47 13.43 -12.38
N GLN A 87 7.47 13.36 -11.49
CA GLN A 87 8.18 12.11 -11.21
C GLN A 87 7.49 11.35 -10.08
N VAL A 88 7.28 10.04 -10.26
CA VAL A 88 6.70 9.18 -9.23
C VAL A 88 7.75 8.91 -8.16
N GLN A 89 7.54 9.47 -6.97
CA GLN A 89 8.40 9.22 -5.82
C GLN A 89 8.02 7.89 -5.16
N VAL A 90 6.72 7.62 -5.06
CA VAL A 90 6.20 6.37 -4.48
C VAL A 90 5.07 5.82 -5.34
N ALA A 91 5.10 4.51 -5.60
CA ALA A 91 3.98 3.75 -6.14
C ALA A 91 3.54 2.67 -5.15
N ALA A 92 2.25 2.45 -4.98
CA ALA A 92 1.73 1.43 -4.06
C ALA A 92 0.61 0.61 -4.71
N GLU A 93 0.70 -0.70 -4.52
CA GLU A 93 -0.32 -1.68 -4.86
C GLU A 93 -0.92 -2.22 -3.56
N PHE A 94 -2.24 -2.34 -3.51
CA PHE A 94 -2.96 -2.83 -2.35
C PHE A 94 -3.74 -4.09 -2.69
N LYS A 95 -3.82 -4.98 -1.71
CA LYS A 95 -4.79 -6.07 -1.67
C LYS A 95 -5.52 -6.04 -0.35
N TYR A 96 -6.76 -6.50 -0.37
CA TYR A 96 -7.58 -6.62 0.83
C TYR A 96 -8.43 -7.89 0.80
N GLU A 97 -8.30 -8.71 1.84
CA GLU A 97 -9.15 -9.87 2.09
C GLU A 97 -9.95 -9.61 3.38
N PRO A 98 -11.30 -9.54 3.30
CA PRO A 98 -12.13 -9.44 4.49
C PRO A 98 -12.14 -10.75 5.27
N ALA A 99 -12.39 -10.69 6.57
CA ALA A 99 -12.49 -11.90 7.38
C ALA A 99 -13.67 -12.76 6.90
N HIS A 100 -13.44 -14.04 6.64
CA HIS A 100 -14.48 -14.98 6.15
C HIS A 100 -15.60 -15.23 7.18
N ALA A 101 -15.39 -14.85 8.44
CA ALA A 101 -16.39 -14.92 9.50
C ALA A 101 -17.40 -13.76 9.47
N ARG A 102 -17.21 -12.77 8.60
CA ARG A 102 -18.10 -11.62 8.46
C ARG A 102 -19.48 -12.03 7.95
N SER A 103 -20.53 -11.56 8.61
CA SER A 103 -21.92 -11.83 8.25
C SER A 103 -22.56 -10.75 7.39
N ASP A 104 -21.88 -9.62 7.21
CA ASP A 104 -22.28 -8.49 6.38
C ASP A 104 -21.80 -8.60 4.92
N ILE A 105 -21.09 -9.68 4.58
CA ILE A 105 -20.66 -10.04 3.22
C ILE A 105 -21.25 -11.41 2.86
N LEU A 106 -21.83 -11.52 1.67
CA LEU A 106 -22.40 -12.79 1.21
C LEU A 106 -21.31 -13.86 1.06
N PRO A 107 -21.49 -15.09 1.58
CA PRO A 107 -20.48 -16.16 1.50
C PRO A 107 -19.97 -16.45 0.08
N GLN A 108 -20.81 -16.29 -0.94
CA GLN A 108 -20.45 -16.54 -2.35
C GLN A 108 -19.51 -15.47 -2.94
N LYS A 109 -19.20 -14.42 -2.19
CA LYS A 109 -18.24 -13.37 -2.58
C LYS A 109 -16.83 -13.64 -2.05
N PHE A 110 -16.62 -14.73 -1.30
CA PHE A 110 -15.32 -15.14 -0.77
C PHE A 110 -14.70 -16.32 -1.56
N PRO A 111 -13.36 -16.45 -1.57
CA PRO A 111 -12.40 -15.41 -1.17
C PRO A 111 -12.41 -14.25 -2.18
N VAL A 112 -12.07 -13.05 -1.72
CA VAL A 112 -11.98 -11.87 -2.59
C VAL A 112 -10.66 -11.86 -3.35
N VAL A 113 -9.60 -12.36 -2.72
CA VAL A 113 -8.23 -12.41 -3.23
C VAL A 113 -7.85 -13.83 -3.64
N GLN A 114 -7.13 -13.95 -4.76
CA GLN A 114 -6.39 -15.16 -5.09
C GLN A 114 -4.91 -14.95 -4.74
N TRP A 115 -4.27 -15.93 -4.11
CA TRP A 115 -2.86 -15.81 -3.70
C TRP A 115 -1.91 -15.49 -4.87
N SER A 116 -2.23 -15.97 -6.08
CA SER A 116 -1.42 -15.68 -7.27
C SER A 116 -1.39 -14.19 -7.62
N ASP A 117 -2.42 -13.42 -7.25
CA ASP A 117 -2.51 -11.99 -7.52
C ASP A 117 -1.58 -11.18 -6.61
N VAL A 118 -1.47 -11.56 -5.34
CA VAL A 118 -0.48 -11.01 -4.41
C VAL A 118 0.94 -11.12 -4.98
N GLY A 119 1.27 -12.29 -5.55
CA GLY A 119 2.55 -12.49 -6.22
C GLY A 119 2.71 -11.66 -7.50
N LYS A 120 1.62 -11.33 -8.22
CA LYS A 120 1.66 -10.45 -9.39
C LYS A 120 1.96 -9.01 -8.98
N ASP A 121 1.35 -8.52 -7.90
CA ASP A 121 1.55 -7.15 -7.42
C ASP A 121 2.99 -6.95 -6.93
N VAL A 122 3.54 -7.92 -6.19
CA VAL A 122 4.96 -7.92 -5.78
C VAL A 122 5.92 -7.90 -6.97
N ARG A 123 5.61 -8.60 -8.07
CA ARG A 123 6.42 -8.51 -9.30
C ARG A 123 6.28 -7.14 -9.96
N ARG A 124 5.07 -6.60 -10.00
CA ARG A 124 4.76 -5.31 -10.64
C ARG A 124 5.52 -4.15 -10.00
N ILE A 125 5.55 -4.08 -8.66
CA ILE A 125 6.28 -3.01 -7.95
C ILE A 125 7.79 -3.05 -8.22
N ARG A 126 8.36 -4.25 -8.44
CA ARG A 126 9.77 -4.38 -8.82
C ARG A 126 10.00 -3.85 -10.21
N ASP A 127 9.09 -4.10 -11.13
CA ASP A 127 9.19 -3.57 -12.48
C ASP A 127 9.08 -2.04 -12.48
N TYR A 128 8.26 -1.44 -11.62
CA TYR A 128 8.19 0.02 -11.49
C TYR A 128 9.55 0.63 -11.13
N VAL A 129 10.21 0.08 -10.12
CA VAL A 129 11.50 0.58 -9.65
C VAL A 129 12.63 0.24 -10.62
N LYS A 130 12.68 -1.01 -11.09
CA LYS A 130 13.74 -1.48 -12.02
C LYS A 130 13.77 -0.68 -13.32
N ASN A 131 12.62 -0.23 -13.80
CA ASN A 131 12.53 0.57 -15.02
C ASN A 131 12.64 2.08 -14.74
N GLY A 132 12.97 2.49 -13.51
CA GLY A 132 13.17 3.89 -13.12
C GLY A 132 11.88 4.72 -13.14
N ILE A 133 10.71 4.08 -13.06
CA ILE A 133 9.41 4.76 -13.12
C ILE A 133 9.06 5.35 -11.76
N ALA A 134 9.36 4.61 -10.68
CA ALA A 134 9.18 5.06 -9.31
C ALA A 134 10.48 4.96 -8.52
N ALA A 135 10.75 5.93 -7.63
CA ALA A 135 11.91 5.87 -6.74
C ALA A 135 11.77 4.78 -5.66
N THR A 136 10.56 4.58 -5.13
CA THR A 136 10.23 3.49 -4.21
C THR A 136 8.86 2.92 -4.57
N ALA A 137 8.64 1.62 -4.34
CA ALA A 137 7.35 0.99 -4.56
C ALA A 137 6.98 -0.06 -3.51
N TYR A 138 5.69 -0.12 -3.17
CA TYR A 138 5.15 -0.98 -2.12
C TYR A 138 4.05 -1.90 -2.64
N ALA A 139 4.01 -3.13 -2.14
CA ALA A 139 2.87 -4.02 -2.29
C ALA A 139 2.41 -4.42 -0.88
N ILE A 140 1.20 -4.01 -0.53
CA ILE A 140 0.65 -4.12 0.83
C ILE A 140 -0.64 -4.91 0.76
N PHE A 141 -0.65 -6.10 1.36
CA PHE A 141 -1.85 -6.93 1.44
C PHE A 141 -2.34 -6.99 2.88
N ILE A 142 -3.58 -6.53 3.11
CA ILE A 142 -4.26 -6.57 4.40
C ILE A 142 -5.23 -7.75 4.41
N ASP A 143 -4.97 -8.71 5.30
CA ASP A 143 -5.69 -9.97 5.46
C ASP A 143 -6.36 -10.00 6.83
N GLU A 144 -7.66 -9.68 6.85
CA GLU A 144 -8.48 -9.75 8.06
C GLU A 144 -8.65 -11.20 8.52
N ALA A 145 -8.47 -11.43 9.81
CA ALA A 145 -8.41 -12.75 10.47
C ALA A 145 -7.31 -13.69 9.96
N GLY A 146 -6.47 -13.28 9.00
CA GLY A 146 -5.28 -14.00 8.58
C GLY A 146 -5.58 -15.29 7.80
N HIS A 147 -6.50 -15.25 6.84
CA HIS A 147 -6.83 -16.42 6.00
C HIS A 147 -5.60 -16.93 5.24
N PHE A 148 -4.74 -16.02 4.78
CA PHE A 148 -3.55 -16.31 3.99
C PHE A 148 -2.26 -16.36 4.80
N GLN A 149 -2.27 -16.06 6.10
CA GLN A 149 -1.05 -15.88 6.92
C GLN A 149 -0.07 -17.07 6.92
N ASN A 150 -0.54 -18.29 6.61
CA ASN A 150 0.27 -19.50 6.55
C ASN A 150 0.90 -19.74 5.16
N HIS A 151 0.58 -18.92 4.17
CA HIS A 151 1.24 -18.98 2.87
C HIS A 151 2.65 -18.42 2.99
N GLU A 152 3.60 -19.09 2.32
CA GLU A 152 4.96 -18.59 2.21
C GLU A 152 4.96 -17.21 1.54
N PRO A 153 5.48 -16.15 2.21
CA PRO A 153 5.49 -14.82 1.64
C PRO A 153 6.33 -14.81 0.35
N PRO A 154 5.94 -14.07 -0.70
CA PRO A 154 6.79 -13.86 -1.85
C PRO A 154 8.17 -13.36 -1.42
N LYS A 155 9.23 -13.72 -2.15
CA LYS A 155 10.61 -13.30 -1.83
C LYS A 155 10.66 -11.79 -1.58
N GLY A 156 11.30 -11.34 -0.50
CA GLY A 156 11.42 -9.91 -0.17
C GLY A 156 10.17 -9.30 0.47
N SER A 157 9.14 -10.11 0.74
CA SER A 157 7.96 -9.74 1.50
C SER A 157 8.02 -10.35 2.91
N GLN A 158 7.30 -9.75 3.85
CA GLN A 158 7.18 -10.27 5.22
C GLN A 158 5.76 -10.15 5.74
N TRP A 159 5.32 -11.13 6.53
CA TRP A 159 4.08 -11.03 7.28
C TRP A 159 4.32 -10.25 8.59
N ILE A 160 3.47 -9.27 8.84
CA ILE A 160 3.45 -8.44 10.03
C ILE A 160 2.11 -8.68 10.74
N ALA A 161 2.17 -9.03 12.02
CA ALA A 161 0.99 -9.05 12.88
C ALA A 161 0.81 -7.67 13.50
N TRP A 162 -0.30 -6.98 13.16
CA TRP A 162 -0.55 -5.63 13.69
C TRP A 162 -1.48 -5.67 14.91
N HIS A 163 -2.55 -6.46 14.82
CA HIS A 163 -3.48 -6.74 15.93
C HIS A 163 -3.85 -8.21 15.94
N LYS A 164 -4.70 -8.62 16.90
CA LYS A 164 -5.25 -9.98 16.98
C LYS A 164 -5.81 -10.43 15.63
N ASP A 165 -6.54 -9.54 14.95
CA ASP A 165 -7.42 -9.88 13.85
C ASP A 165 -6.94 -9.33 12.49
N VAL A 166 -5.74 -8.76 12.37
CA VAL A 166 -5.20 -8.27 11.09
C VAL A 166 -3.79 -8.79 10.86
N ARG A 167 -3.56 -9.31 9.66
CA ARG A 167 -2.23 -9.66 9.13
C ARG A 167 -1.94 -8.78 7.94
N VAL A 168 -0.72 -8.29 7.87
CA VAL A 168 -0.27 -7.43 6.75
C VAL A 168 0.92 -8.10 6.10
N LEU A 169 0.81 -8.43 4.81
CA LEU A 169 1.98 -8.78 4.02
C LEU A 169 2.58 -7.49 3.46
N TRP A 170 3.79 -7.19 3.87
CA TRP A 170 4.52 -5.99 3.49
C TRP A 170 5.63 -6.32 2.51
N THR A 171 5.68 -5.58 1.40
CA THR A 171 6.79 -5.64 0.44
C THR A 171 7.17 -4.23 0.06
N GLU A 172 8.46 -3.96 0.03
CA GLU A 172 9.04 -2.66 -0.29
C GLU A 172 10.25 -2.86 -1.21
N VAL A 173 10.40 -1.96 -2.18
CA VAL A 173 11.47 -1.96 -3.17
C VAL A 173 11.92 -0.52 -3.41
N HIS A 174 13.23 -0.29 -3.35
CA HIS A 174 13.85 1.02 -3.60
C HIS A 174 14.74 1.00 -4.84
N ALA A 175 14.84 2.15 -5.52
CA ALA A 175 15.88 2.36 -6.52
C ALA A 175 17.27 2.22 -5.86
N SER A 176 18.19 1.56 -6.57
CA SER A 176 19.58 1.39 -6.13
C SER A 176 20.43 2.62 -6.42
#